data_AF-A0A352Z3B8-F1
#
_entry.id   AF-A0A352Z3B8-F1
#
_cell.length_a   1.000
_cell.length_b   1.000
_cell.length_c   1.000
_cell.angle_alpha   90.00
_cell.angle_beta   90.00
_cell.angle_gamma   90.00
#
_symmetry.space_group_name_H-M   'P 1'
#
loop_
_entity.id
_entity.type
_entity.pdbx_description
1 polymer ?
#
loop_
_entity_poly.entity_id
_entity_poly.type
_entity_poly.pdbx_seq_one_letter_code
_entity_poly.pdbx_strand_id
1 'polypeptide(L)'
;FLNMGLSVKDLILRSTWNPAMMINRPDLGNLDVGSEADVAVFSVENGDFGFLDISGEKLKGTQKLVAELTIRAGRIVWDLNGIAATGKTW
;
A
#
# COMPACT_ATOMS: atom_id res chain seq x y z
N PHE A 1 -5.76 7.72 7.75
CA PHE A 1 -6.47 8.18 6.55
C PHE A 1 -7.72 7.38 6.26
N LEU A 2 -7.64 6.04 6.13
CA LEU A 2 -8.82 5.18 5.97
C LEU A 2 -9.85 5.37 7.10
N ASN A 3 -9.40 5.37 8.36
CA ASN A 3 -10.25 5.64 9.53
C ASN A 3 -10.63 7.13 9.73
N MET A 4 -10.23 8.01 8.80
CA MET A 4 -10.58 9.44 8.82
C MET A 4 -11.57 9.81 7.71
N GLY A 5 -12.27 8.82 7.14
CA GLY A 5 -13.34 9.03 6.15
C GLY A 5 -12.90 9.00 4.68
N LEU A 6 -11.63 8.72 4.39
CA LEU A 6 -11.17 8.53 3.00
C LEU A 6 -11.52 7.13 2.50
N SER A 7 -11.99 7.03 1.26
CA SER A 7 -12.14 5.74 0.59
C SER A 7 -10.77 5.12 0.27
N VAL A 8 -10.72 3.80 0.04
CA VAL A 8 -9.50 3.12 -0.43
C VAL A 8 -9.02 3.72 -1.76
N LYS A 9 -9.94 4.09 -2.65
CA LYS A 9 -9.60 4.74 -3.93
C LYS A 9 -8.91 6.09 -3.71
N ASP A 10 -9.45 6.93 -2.82
CA ASP A 10 -8.83 8.21 -2.49
C ASP A 10 -7.46 8.03 -1.86
N LEU A 11 -7.30 7.01 -1.01
CA LEU A 11 -6.02 6.71 -0.38
C LEU A 11 -4.98 6.35 -1.44
N ILE A 12 -5.29 5.41 -2.35
CA ILE A 12 -4.39 5.01 -3.44
C ILE A 12 -4.04 6.22 -4.30
N LEU A 13 -5.04 6.99 -4.76
CA LEU A 13 -4.83 8.16 -5.61
C LEU A 13 -3.89 9.19 -4.95
N ARG A 14 -4.08 9.46 -3.65
CA ARG A 14 -3.31 10.45 -2.90
C ARG A 14 -1.93 9.96 -2.45
N SER A 15 -1.68 8.65 -2.42
CA SER A 15 -0.39 8.07 -2.04
C SER A 15 0.48 7.63 -3.22
N THR A 16 -0.07 7.56 -4.44
CA THR A 16 0.64 7.06 -5.63
C THR A 16 0.70 8.11 -6.74
N TRP A 17 -0.39 8.27 -7.50
CA TRP A 17 -0.46 9.11 -8.69
C TRP A 17 -0.30 10.61 -8.40
N ASN A 18 -1.00 11.14 -7.39
CA ASN A 18 -0.92 12.57 -7.09
C ASN A 18 0.52 13.00 -6.70
N PRO A 19 1.23 12.30 -5.78
CA PRO A 19 2.64 12.60 -5.51
C PRO A 19 3.53 12.47 -6.74
N ALA A 20 3.33 11.44 -7.58
CA ALA A 20 4.11 11.22 -8.80
C ALA A 20 4.01 12.43 -9.75
N MET A 21 2.80 12.96 -9.93
CA MET A 21 2.57 14.18 -10.71
C MET A 21 3.20 15.42 -10.07
N MET A 22 3.13 15.56 -8.74
CA MET A 22 3.72 16.70 -8.02
C MET A 22 5.24 16.77 -8.14
N ILE A 23 5.92 15.63 -8.28
CA ILE A 23 7.38 15.55 -8.46
C ILE A 23 7.81 15.42 -9.93
N ASN A 24 6.88 15.62 -10.88
CA ASN A 24 7.11 15.48 -12.31
C ASN A 24 7.66 14.11 -12.74
N ARG A 25 7.13 13.04 -12.13
CA ARG A 25 7.44 11.64 -12.48
C ARG A 25 6.18 10.91 -12.95
N PRO A 26 5.61 11.26 -14.12
CA PRO A 26 4.40 10.63 -14.65
C PRO A 26 4.61 9.15 -15.00
N ASP A 27 5.85 8.69 -15.05
CA ASP A 27 6.25 7.30 -15.21
C ASP A 27 6.07 6.45 -13.94
N LEU A 28 5.76 7.07 -12.79
CA LEU A 28 5.50 6.40 -11.51
C LEU A 28 4.01 6.45 -11.12
N GLY A 29 3.64 5.65 -10.11
CA GLY A 29 2.34 5.75 -9.43
C GLY A 29 1.16 5.27 -10.27
N ASN A 30 1.40 4.52 -11.35
CA ASN A 30 0.40 3.91 -12.21
C ASN A 30 0.75 2.44 -12.51
N LEU A 31 -0.19 1.70 -13.11
CA LEU A 31 -0.02 0.30 -13.51
C LEU A 31 -0.18 0.13 -15.04
N ASP A 32 0.17 1.16 -15.80
CA ASP A 32 0.06 1.14 -17.26
C ASP A 32 1.10 0.21 -17.90
N VAL A 33 0.79 -0.27 -19.11
CA VAL A 33 1.73 -1.11 -19.86
C VAL A 33 2.98 -0.30 -20.22
N GLY A 34 4.15 -0.84 -19.85
CA GLY A 34 5.44 -0.20 -20.09
C GLY A 34 6.00 0.56 -18.89
N SER A 35 5.22 0.76 -17.83
CA SER A 35 5.69 1.30 -16.56
C SER A 35 6.58 0.31 -15.81
N GLU A 36 7.47 0.84 -14.96
CA GLU A 36 8.32 0.01 -14.09
C GLU A 36 7.45 -0.86 -13.16
N ALA A 37 7.85 -2.12 -12.96
CA ALA A 37 7.12 -3.06 -12.12
C ALA A 37 7.32 -2.76 -10.62
N ASP A 38 6.71 -1.66 -10.19
CA ASP A 38 6.66 -1.16 -8.81
C ASP A 38 5.25 -1.33 -8.26
N VAL A 39 5.05 -2.36 -7.43
CA VAL A 39 3.73 -2.76 -6.95
C VAL A 39 3.77 -3.00 -5.45
N ALA A 40 2.85 -2.36 -4.72
CA ALA A 40 2.58 -2.67 -3.33
C ALA A 40 1.18 -3.30 -3.21
N VAL A 41 1.11 -4.48 -2.63
CA VAL A 41 -0.13 -5.23 -2.39
C VAL A 41 -0.50 -5.07 -0.93
N PHE A 42 -1.74 -4.66 -0.68
CA PHE A 42 -2.26 -4.48 0.67
C PHE A 42 -3.51 -5.32 0.90
N SER A 43 -3.63 -5.87 2.11
CA SER A 43 -4.90 -6.35 2.64
C SER A 43 -5.54 -5.27 3.51
N VAL A 44 -6.88 -5.31 3.62
CA VAL A 44 -7.64 -4.48 4.57
C VAL A 44 -8.12 -5.39 5.69
N GLU A 45 -7.49 -5.30 6.85
CA GLU A 45 -7.97 -5.97 8.05
C GLU A 45 -9.08 -5.17 8.71
N ASN A 46 -10.09 -5.86 9.23
CA ASN A 46 -11.15 -5.29 10.06
C ASN A 46 -10.94 -5.73 11.52
N GLY A 47 -11.00 -4.81 12.47
CA GLY A 47 -10.71 -5.10 13.89
C GLY A 47 -10.79 -3.87 14.78
N ASP A 48 -10.32 -3.95 16.03
CA ASP A 48 -10.16 -2.80 16.92
C ASP A 48 -8.69 -2.37 16.94
N PHE A 49 -8.39 -1.24 16.30
CA PHE A 49 -7.03 -0.74 16.15
C PHE A 49 -6.87 0.65 16.75
N GLY A 50 -5.67 0.91 17.29
CA GLY A 50 -5.26 2.24 17.76
C GLY A 50 -4.15 2.80 16.89
N PHE A 51 -4.29 4.06 16.48
CA PHE A 51 -3.30 4.82 15.72
C PHE A 51 -2.85 6.01 16.57
N LEU A 52 -1.54 6.15 16.78
CA LEU A 52 -0.96 7.27 17.50
C LEU A 52 -0.59 8.39 16.52
N ASP A 53 -0.98 9.62 16.82
CA ASP A 53 -0.51 10.79 16.07
C ASP A 53 0.72 11.46 16.72
N ILE A 54 1.22 12.52 16.07
CA ILE A 54 2.40 13.25 16.56
C ILE A 54 2.16 14.02 17.87
N SER A 55 0.90 14.30 18.22
CA SER A 55 0.53 14.95 19.47
C SER A 55 0.40 13.96 20.64
N GLY A 56 0.52 12.65 20.37
CA GLY A 56 0.35 11.60 21.36
C GLY A 56 -1.11 11.16 21.54
N GLU A 57 -2.03 11.69 20.74
CA GLU A 57 -3.44 11.33 20.80
C GLU A 57 -3.69 10.01 20.07
N LYS A 58 -4.57 9.19 20.65
CA LYS A 58 -4.93 7.88 20.11
C LYS A 58 -6.22 7.99 19.31
N LEU A 59 -6.10 7.84 17.99
CA LEU A 59 -7.24 7.62 17.10
C LEU A 59 -7.63 6.14 17.11
N LYS A 60 -8.89 5.84 17.43
CA LYS A 60 -9.45 4.50 17.20
C LYS A 60 -9.82 4.32 15.73
N GLY A 61 -9.61 3.11 15.21
CA GLY A 61 -9.99 2.75 13.85
C GLY A 61 -10.46 1.31 13.75
N THR A 62 -11.38 1.06 12.82
CA THR A 62 -11.94 -0.28 12.59
C THR A 62 -11.26 -1.03 11.46
N GLN A 63 -10.43 -0.34 10.67
CA GLN A 63 -9.75 -0.90 9.52
C GLN A 63 -8.25 -0.58 9.55
N LYS A 64 -7.43 -1.49 9.03
CA LYS A 64 -5.97 -1.31 8.94
C LYS A 64 -5.47 -1.89 7.60
N LEU A 65 -4.68 -1.10 6.87
CA LEU A 65 -3.96 -1.59 5.70
C LEU A 65 -2.71 -2.34 6.16
N VAL A 66 -2.52 -3.55 5.66
CA VAL A 66 -1.33 -4.37 5.92
C VAL A 66 -0.62 -4.62 4.61
N ALA A 67 0.69 -4.37 4.58
CA ALA A 67 1.51 -4.62 3.41
C ALA A 67 1.81 -6.11 3.29
N GLU A 68 1.22 -6.76 2.30
CA GLU A 68 1.36 -8.21 2.06
C GLU A 68 2.58 -8.51 1.19
N LEU A 69 2.80 -7.70 0.15
CA LEU A 69 3.87 -7.91 -0.83
C LEU A 69 4.31 -6.56 -1.42
N THR A 70 5.62 -6.38 -1.60
CA THR A 70 6.19 -5.25 -2.36
C THR A 70 7.14 -5.77 -3.41
N ILE A 71 6.89 -5.33 -4.65
CA ILE A 71 7.74 -5.56 -5.82
C ILE A 71 8.34 -4.20 -6.20
N ARG A 72 9.67 -4.13 -6.33
CA ARG A 72 10.40 -2.95 -6.80
C ARG A 72 11.21 -3.34 -8.03
N ALA A 73 11.00 -2.65 -9.15
CA ALA A 73 11.67 -2.92 -10.43
C ALA A 73 11.62 -4.42 -10.81
N GLY A 74 10.46 -5.05 -10.61
CA GLY A 74 10.24 -6.47 -10.91
C GLY A 74 10.84 -7.46 -9.91
N ARG A 75 11.42 -7.00 -8.79
CA ARG A 75 11.99 -7.85 -7.73
C ARG A 75 11.16 -7.76 -6.47
N ILE A 76 10.88 -8.91 -5.87
CA ILE A 76 10.21 -8.98 -4.55
C ILE A 76 11.20 -8.48 -3.50
N VAL A 77 10.81 -7.43 -2.77
CA VAL A 77 11.60 -6.82 -1.69
C VAL A 77 10.92 -6.94 -0.32
N TRP A 78 9.65 -7.35 -0.31
CA TRP A 78 8.88 -7.62 0.89
C TRP A 78 7.83 -8.68 0.55
N ASP A 79 7.68 -9.70 1.40
CA ASP A 79 6.62 -10.71 1.31
C ASP A 79 6.28 -11.17 2.73
N LEU A 80 5.17 -10.68 3.27
CA LEU A 80 4.76 -10.92 4.66
C LEU A 80 4.42 -12.38 4.91
N ASN A 81 3.75 -13.02 3.94
CA ASN A 81 3.13 -14.33 4.08
C ASN A 81 3.67 -15.37 3.07
N GLY A 82 4.73 -15.05 2.34
CA GLY A 82 5.30 -15.93 1.31
C GLY A 82 4.37 -16.12 0.10
N ILE A 83 3.49 -15.16 -0.19
CA ILE A 83 2.45 -15.30 -1.22
C ILE A 83 3.04 -15.38 -2.64
N ALA A 84 4.28 -14.92 -2.82
CA ALA A 84 4.98 -15.03 -4.10
C ALA A 84 5.70 -16.39 -4.28
N ALA A 85 5.69 -17.26 -3.26
CA ALA A 85 6.31 -18.57 -3.36
C ALA A 85 5.61 -19.41 -4.43
N THR A 86 6.35 -19.83 -5.45
CA THR A 86 5.88 -20.85 -6.39
C THR A 86 5.91 -22.19 -5.66
N GLY A 87 4.76 -22.83 -5.47
CA GLY A 87 4.62 -24.06 -4.70
C GLY A 87 5.61 -25.15 -5.14
N LYS A 88 6.75 -25.24 -4.45
CA LYS A 88 7.59 -26.43 -4.45
C LYS A 88 7.00 -27.36 -3.42
N THR A 89 6.10 -28.24 -3.88
CA THR A 89 5.82 -29.49 -3.19
C THR A 89 7.08 -30.33 -3.30
N TRP A 90 7.87 -30.35 -2.25
CA TRP A 90 8.82 -31.42 -2.02
C TRP A 90 8.07 -32.71 -1.72
#